data_AF-A0A3B3ZX57-F1
#
_entry.id   AF-A0A3B3ZX57-F1
#
_cell.length_a   1.000
_cell.length_b   1.000
_cell.length_c   1.000
_cell.angle_alpha   90.00
_cell.angle_beta   90.00
_cell.angle_gamma   90.00
#
_symmetry.space_group_name_H-M   'P 1'
#
loop_
_entity.id
_entity.type
_entity.pdbx_description
1 polymer ?
#
loop_
_entity_poly.entity_id
_entity_poly.type
_entity_poly.pdbx_seq_one_letter_code
_entity_poly.pdbx_strand_id
1 'polypeptide(L)'
;MLICLSPLDIGVWMPNFPPSLQLAPPTIKGRANEHTLLQTLPDSTDFVCILYHFMYPQELFTEDVCCKLTKDFEKELKDLDEAIDRRNKNLKLPYTYLEPKTMENSVSL
;
A
#
# COMPACT_ATOMS: atom_id res chain seq x y z
N MET A 1 3.06 -6.50 5.69
CA MET A 1 2.12 -6.68 4.55
C MET A 1 1.38 -5.40 4.18
N LEU A 2 0.80 -4.65 5.14
CA LEU A 2 0.11 -3.35 4.90
C LEU A 2 0.91 -2.25 4.17
N ILE A 3 2.25 -2.30 4.21
CA ILE A 3 3.11 -1.19 3.80
C ILE A 3 3.58 -1.33 2.34
N CYS A 4 3.45 -2.50 1.70
CA CYS A 4 4.07 -2.73 0.39
C CYS A 4 3.21 -2.30 -0.82
N LEU A 5 1.88 -2.21 -0.66
CA LEU A 5 0.96 -1.89 -1.77
C LEU A 5 0.60 -0.40 -1.89
N SER A 6 0.72 0.36 -0.80
CA SER A 6 0.45 1.81 -0.75
C SER A 6 1.55 2.77 -1.22
N PRO A 7 2.86 2.42 -1.31
CA PRO A 7 3.91 3.39 -1.58
C PRO A 7 3.81 4.07 -2.95
N LEU A 8 3.26 3.39 -3.97
CA LEU A 8 3.14 3.98 -5.31
C LEU A 8 2.02 5.02 -5.35
N ASP A 9 0.82 4.67 -4.88
CA ASP A 9 -0.37 5.54 -4.93
C ASP A 9 -0.20 6.82 -4.10
N ILE A 10 0.59 6.75 -3.01
CA ILE A 10 0.85 7.88 -2.11
C ILE A 10 2.18 8.57 -2.44
N GLY A 11 3.19 7.82 -2.85
CA GLY A 11 4.57 8.30 -3.01
C GLY A 11 4.96 8.76 -4.41
N VAL A 12 4.19 8.41 -5.45
CA VAL A 12 4.48 8.87 -6.84
C VAL A 12 4.39 10.38 -6.98
N TRP A 13 3.51 11.03 -6.20
CA TRP A 13 3.43 12.47 -6.10
C TRP A 13 4.39 12.96 -5.01
N MET A 14 5.66 13.20 -5.37
CA MET A 14 6.75 13.53 -4.45
C MET A 14 6.42 14.63 -3.41
N PRO A 15 5.69 15.73 -3.72
CA PRO A 15 5.32 16.71 -2.69
C PRO A 15 4.45 16.15 -1.55
N ASN A 16 3.74 15.03 -1.78
CA ASN A 16 2.92 14.36 -0.76
C ASN A 16 3.71 13.40 0.13
N PHE A 17 4.82 12.84 -0.37
CA PHE A 17 5.69 11.96 0.41
C PHE A 17 7.17 12.16 0.01
N PRO A 18 7.76 13.31 0.36
CA PRO A 18 9.15 13.58 0.01
C PRO A 18 10.07 12.65 0.82
N PRO A 19 11.04 11.98 0.18
CA PRO A 19 11.95 11.06 0.85
C PRO A 19 12.96 11.79 1.75
N SER A 20 13.16 13.09 1.49
CA SER A 20 14.06 13.97 2.24
C SER A 20 13.65 15.44 2.06
N LEU A 21 14.19 16.32 2.90
CA LEU A 21 14.07 17.77 2.75
C LEU A 21 15.48 18.38 2.72
N GLN A 22 15.72 19.30 1.78
CA GLN A 22 17.03 19.89 1.53
C GLN A 22 17.31 21.16 2.36
N LEU A 23 16.27 21.73 2.97
CA LEU A 23 16.37 22.90 3.84
C LEU A 23 15.79 22.60 5.22
N ALA A 24 16.29 23.30 6.24
CA ALA A 24 15.77 23.21 7.59
C ALA A 24 14.33 23.73 7.69
N PRO A 25 13.52 23.24 8.66
CA PRO A 25 12.17 23.74 8.88
C PRO A 25 12.14 25.27 9.11
N PRO A 26 11.22 26.01 8.46
CA PRO A 26 11.09 27.44 8.67
C PRO A 26 10.77 27.78 10.14
N THR A 27 11.51 28.71 10.72
CA THR A 27 11.33 29.12 12.14
C THR A 27 10.43 30.34 12.30
N ILE A 28 10.08 31.03 11.22
CA ILE A 28 9.27 32.26 11.22
C ILE A 28 8.09 32.09 10.25
N LYS A 29 6.87 32.31 10.77
CA LYS A 29 5.64 32.25 9.96
C LYS A 29 5.63 33.33 8.87
N GLY A 30 4.99 33.04 7.73
CA GLY A 30 4.78 34.00 6.64
C GLY A 30 5.98 34.26 5.73
N ARG A 31 7.12 33.57 5.93
CA ARG A 31 8.30 33.68 5.04
C ARG A 31 8.36 32.60 3.95
N ALA A 32 7.59 31.52 4.09
CA ALA A 32 7.52 30.46 3.10
C ALA A 32 6.87 30.97 1.81
N ASN A 33 7.51 30.66 0.68
CA ASN A 33 7.06 30.97 -0.66
C ASN A 33 7.40 29.82 -1.63
N GLU A 34 6.87 29.87 -2.85
CA GLU A 34 7.05 28.81 -3.86
C GLU A 34 8.53 28.48 -4.12
N HIS A 35 9.39 29.50 -4.23
CA HIS A 35 10.81 29.28 -4.45
C HIS A 35 11.45 28.50 -3.28
N THR A 36 11.17 28.89 -2.04
CA THR A 36 11.68 28.15 -0.87
C THR A 36 11.10 26.75 -0.77
N LEU A 37 9.87 26.52 -1.23
CA LEU A 37 9.26 25.19 -1.29
C LEU A 37 10.00 24.29 -2.28
N LEU A 38 10.23 24.78 -3.51
CA LEU A 38 10.97 24.05 -4.54
C LEU A 38 12.41 23.76 -4.11
N GLN A 39 13.07 24.67 -3.41
CA GLN A 39 14.41 24.42 -2.84
C GLN A 39 14.42 23.43 -1.68
N THR A 40 13.30 23.26 -0.97
CA THR A 40 13.21 22.34 0.17
C THR A 40 12.95 20.91 -0.29
N LEU A 41 12.21 20.73 -1.40
CA LEU A 41 11.92 19.41 -1.96
C LEU A 41 13.14 18.84 -2.71
N PRO A 42 13.28 17.51 -2.77
CA PRO A 42 14.36 16.87 -3.52
C PRO A 42 14.13 16.92 -5.04
N ASP A 43 15.24 16.89 -5.80
CA ASP A 43 15.21 16.79 -7.25
C ASP A 43 14.71 15.41 -7.73
N SER A 44 14.06 15.36 -8.89
CA SER A 44 13.16 14.29 -9.32
C SER A 44 13.80 12.94 -9.72
N THR A 45 15.09 12.73 -9.51
CA THR A 45 15.85 11.60 -10.11
C THR A 45 15.95 10.33 -9.25
N ASP A 46 15.50 10.32 -8.00
CA ASP A 46 15.84 9.24 -7.05
C ASP A 46 14.77 8.15 -6.85
N PHE A 47 13.67 8.12 -7.62
CA PHE A 47 12.48 7.29 -7.27
C PHE A 47 12.25 6.00 -8.07
N VAL A 48 13.09 5.66 -9.06
CA VAL A 48 12.75 4.59 -10.02
C VAL A 48 13.69 3.40 -9.88
N CYS A 49 13.41 2.51 -8.92
CA CYS A 49 13.96 1.16 -8.80
C CYS A 49 13.21 0.46 -7.64
N ILE A 50 12.57 -0.71 -7.70
CA ILE A 50 12.54 -1.90 -8.55
C ILE A 50 11.34 -2.69 -8.02
N LEU A 51 10.33 -3.08 -8.81
CA LEU A 51 9.28 -3.99 -8.30
C LEU A 51 8.68 -4.88 -9.40
N TYR A 52 9.11 -6.15 -9.48
CA TYR A 52 8.37 -7.26 -10.13
C TYR A 52 8.85 -8.63 -9.58
N HIS A 53 7.97 -9.48 -9.01
CA HIS A 53 7.59 -10.84 -9.50
C HIS A 53 6.73 -11.66 -8.51
N PHE A 54 6.11 -12.73 -9.04
CA PHE A 54 4.90 -13.48 -8.63
C PHE A 54 5.02 -14.60 -7.54
N MET A 55 3.85 -15.07 -7.04
CA MET A 55 3.60 -16.14 -6.04
C MET A 55 3.57 -17.60 -6.56
N TYR A 56 3.79 -18.57 -5.64
CA TYR A 56 3.68 -20.04 -5.80
C TYR A 56 2.61 -20.65 -4.85
N PRO A 57 1.94 -21.77 -5.19
CA PRO A 57 1.18 -22.57 -4.23
C PRO A 57 1.96 -23.80 -3.74
N GLN A 58 1.82 -24.13 -2.45
CA GLN A 58 2.20 -25.41 -1.87
C GLN A 58 1.07 -25.92 -0.97
N GLU A 59 0.51 -27.09 -1.28
CA GLU A 59 -0.46 -27.79 -0.42
C GLU A 59 0.31 -28.48 0.71
N LEU A 60 0.06 -28.07 1.97
CA LEU A 60 0.79 -28.55 3.15
C LEU A 60 -0.01 -29.52 4.04
N PHE A 61 -1.33 -29.61 3.86
CA PHE A 61 -2.20 -30.41 4.74
C PHE A 61 -3.05 -31.43 3.97
N THR A 62 -3.10 -32.66 4.48
CA THR A 62 -3.91 -33.77 3.93
C THR A 62 -4.99 -34.27 4.91
N GLU A 63 -5.01 -33.72 6.13
CA GLU A 63 -5.94 -34.09 7.19
C GLU A 63 -7.29 -33.37 7.04
N ASP A 64 -8.40 -34.12 7.16
CA ASP A 64 -9.76 -33.61 6.90
C ASP A 64 -10.16 -32.42 7.79
N VAL A 65 -9.65 -32.36 9.03
CA VAL A 65 -9.92 -31.23 9.96
C VAL A 65 -9.24 -29.95 9.48
N CYS A 66 -7.95 -30.01 9.13
CA CYS A 66 -7.21 -28.86 8.62
C CYS A 66 -7.81 -28.35 7.30
N CYS A 67 -8.19 -29.27 6.40
CA CYS A 67 -8.84 -28.91 5.14
C CYS A 67 -10.20 -28.20 5.34
N LYS A 68 -11.00 -28.60 6.34
CA LYS A 68 -12.26 -27.90 6.67
C LYS A 68 -12.02 -26.50 7.19
N LEU A 69 -11.08 -26.34 8.12
CA LEU A 69 -10.71 -25.03 8.67
C LEU A 69 -10.20 -24.09 7.59
N THR A 70 -9.40 -24.58 6.64
CA THR A 70 -8.95 -23.79 5.49
C THR A 70 -10.13 -23.31 4.64
N LYS A 71 -11.10 -24.20 4.34
CA LYS A 71 -12.30 -23.83 3.56
C LYS A 71 -13.18 -22.82 4.28
N ASP A 72 -13.35 -22.98 5.59
CA ASP A 72 -14.13 -22.03 6.41
C ASP A 72 -13.46 -20.65 6.41
N PHE A 73 -12.13 -20.60 6.55
CA PHE A 73 -11.36 -19.37 6.47
C PHE A 73 -11.43 -18.71 5.09
N GLU A 74 -11.29 -19.48 4.00
CA GLU A 74 -11.44 -18.98 2.63
C GLU A 74 -12.82 -18.36 2.40
N LYS A 75 -13.88 -18.94 2.99
CA LYS A 75 -15.23 -18.40 2.94
C LYS A 75 -15.33 -17.06 3.68
N GLU A 76 -14.78 -16.97 4.89
CA GLU A 76 -14.76 -15.71 5.64
C GLU A 76 -14.02 -14.59 4.90
N LEU A 77 -12.90 -14.92 4.24
CA LEU A 77 -12.17 -13.97 3.38
C LEU A 77 -13.02 -13.47 2.21
N LYS A 78 -13.80 -14.37 1.58
CA LYS A 78 -14.71 -13.98 0.50
C LYS A 78 -15.83 -13.06 0.99
N ASP A 79 -16.42 -13.36 2.14
CA ASP A 79 -17.46 -12.53 2.74
C ASP A 79 -16.91 -11.12 3.08
N LEU A 80 -15.66 -11.05 3.53
CA LEU A 80 -14.93 -9.80 3.78
C LEU A 80 -14.65 -9.02 2.48
N ASP A 81 -14.20 -9.67 1.41
CA ASP A 81 -14.00 -9.07 0.09
C ASP A 81 -15.28 -8.38 -0.40
N GLU A 82 -16.41 -9.07 -0.32
CA GLU A 82 -17.69 -8.50 -0.75
C GLU A 82 -18.13 -7.32 0.12
N ALA A 83 -17.84 -7.36 1.43
CA ALA A 83 -18.11 -6.24 2.33
C ALA A 83 -17.26 -5.02 1.99
N ILE A 84 -15.98 -5.22 1.65
CA ILE A 84 -15.08 -4.18 1.18
C ILE A 84 -15.57 -3.60 -0.16
N ASP A 85 -15.97 -4.43 -1.11
CA ASP A 85 -16.52 -3.97 -2.40
C ASP A 85 -17.77 -3.11 -2.22
N ARG A 86 -18.69 -3.52 -1.32
CA ARG A 86 -19.89 -2.73 -0.98
C ARG A 86 -19.53 -1.39 -0.35
N ARG A 87 -18.54 -1.34 0.53
CA ARG A 87 -18.06 -0.10 1.14
C ARG A 87 -17.43 0.82 0.09
N ASN A 88 -16.51 0.29 -0.71
CA ASN A 88 -15.71 1.04 -1.68
C ASN A 88 -16.56 1.69 -2.78
N LYS A 89 -17.70 1.10 -3.16
CA LYS A 89 -18.67 1.70 -4.11
C LYS A 89 -19.18 3.09 -3.71
N ASN A 90 -19.19 3.41 -2.42
CA ASN A 90 -19.73 4.67 -1.90
C ASN A 90 -18.62 5.66 -1.50
N LEU A 91 -17.35 5.33 -1.72
CA LEU A 91 -16.21 6.18 -1.37
C LEU A 91 -15.69 6.88 -2.62
N LYS A 92 -15.41 8.18 -2.50
CA LYS A 92 -14.73 8.96 -3.55
C LYS A 92 -13.32 8.44 -3.82
N LEU A 93 -12.66 7.91 -2.78
CA LEU A 93 -11.36 7.27 -2.86
C LEU A 93 -11.48 5.89 -2.18
N PRO A 94 -11.64 4.80 -2.95
CA PRO A 94 -11.69 3.45 -2.43
C PRO A 94 -10.40 3.06 -1.69
N TYR A 95 -10.54 2.22 -0.66
CA TYR A 95 -9.39 1.62 0.03
C TYR A 95 -9.29 0.15 -0.33
N THR A 96 -8.31 -0.22 -1.15
CA THR A 96 -8.19 -1.55 -1.77
C THR A 96 -7.03 -2.39 -1.20
N TYR A 97 -6.12 -1.78 -0.43
CA TYR A 97 -4.88 -2.43 0.04
C TYR A 97 -5.08 -3.63 0.99
N LEU A 98 -6.28 -3.82 1.52
CA LEU A 98 -6.65 -4.93 2.40
C LEU A 98 -7.75 -5.80 1.81
N GLU A 99 -7.95 -5.78 0.48
CA GLU A 99 -8.87 -6.70 -0.20
C GLU A 99 -8.24 -8.11 -0.24
N PRO A 100 -8.81 -9.12 0.46
CA PRO A 100 -8.25 -10.46 0.48
C PRO A 100 -7.87 -11.02 -0.89
N LYS A 101 -8.68 -10.76 -1.93
CA LYS A 101 -8.40 -11.17 -3.33
C LYS A 101 -7.09 -10.63 -3.93
N THR A 102 -6.50 -9.60 -3.34
CA THR A 102 -5.25 -8.97 -3.80
C THR A 102 -4.08 -9.13 -2.82
N MET A 103 -4.33 -9.69 -1.64
CA MET A 103 -3.33 -9.86 -0.60
C MET A 103 -2.50 -11.13 -0.82
N GLU A 104 -1.19 -11.01 -0.66
CA GLU A 104 -0.29 -12.16 -0.64
C GLU A 104 -0.36 -12.90 0.70
N ASN A 105 -0.14 -14.22 0.69
CA ASN A 105 -0.13 -15.01 1.91
C ASN A 105 1.09 -14.74 2.81
N SER A 106 2.18 -14.22 2.22
CA SER A 106 3.47 -14.03 2.88
C SER A 106 4.09 -12.69 2.50
N VAL A 107 5.18 -12.32 3.18
CA VAL A 107 6.02 -11.17 2.76
C VAL A 107 7.00 -11.68 1.70
N SER A 108 6.71 -11.41 0.43
CA SER A 108 7.47 -11.90 -0.73
C SER A 108 8.17 -10.79 -1.53
N LEU A 109 8.05 -9.54 -1.09
CA LEU A 109 8.58 -8.32 -1.71
C LEU A 109 9.81 -7.79 -0.96
#